data_AF-A0A0L6ZFB2-F1
#
_entry.id   AF-A0A0L6ZFB2-F1
#
_cell.length_a   1.000
_cell.length_b   1.000
_cell.length_c   1.000
_cell.angle_alpha   90.00
_cell.angle_beta   90.00
_cell.angle_gamma   90.00
#
_symmetry.space_group_name_H-M   'P 1'
#
loop_
_entity.id
_entity.type
_entity.pdbx_description
1 polymer ?
#
loop_
_entity_poly.entity_id
_entity_poly.type
_entity_poly.pdbx_seq_one_letter_code
_entity_poly.pdbx_strand_id
1 'polypeptide(L)'
;MNIYELAMKMEKEGSEFYSKASRECNDTWLKGIFEYLAIEESKHYKIFKDLKDNVNSLDQVDLNSSEEIINAFEKNKKERIIECLTDLQSDVYIAAAKDEQASIDLYEGLLNKSQNEEEKKALSLIIEEEKKHLNFFREVIELMEKIQEQRK
;
A
#
# COMPACT_ATOMS: atom_id res chain seq x y z
N MET A 1 20.16 -11.36 7.99
CA MET A 1 18.98 -10.93 7.22
C MET A 1 19.36 -9.63 6.55
N ASN A 2 19.38 -9.60 5.23
CA ASN A 2 19.65 -8.37 4.47
C ASN A 2 18.43 -7.43 4.58
N ILE A 3 18.65 -6.12 4.54
CA ILE A 3 17.58 -5.13 4.62
C ILE A 3 16.62 -5.21 3.42
N TYR A 4 17.09 -5.61 2.23
CA TYR A 4 16.21 -5.92 1.10
C TYR A 4 15.38 -7.19 1.32
N GLU A 5 15.91 -8.19 2.04
CA GLU A 5 15.13 -9.39 2.39
C GLU A 5 14.02 -9.06 3.39
N LEU A 6 14.26 -8.08 4.27
CA LEU A 6 13.24 -7.57 5.16
C LEU A 6 12.17 -6.79 4.39
N ALA A 7 12.56 -5.90 3.46
CA ALA A 7 11.62 -5.19 2.59
C ALA A 7 10.76 -6.17 1.77
N MET A 8 11.39 -7.13 1.08
CA MET A 8 10.66 -8.19 0.36
C MET A 8 9.72 -8.99 1.27
N LYS A 9 10.10 -9.23 2.53
CA LYS A 9 9.22 -9.93 3.47
C LYS A 9 8.00 -9.07 3.80
N MET A 10 8.18 -7.78 4.06
CA MET A 10 7.11 -6.84 4.37
C MET A 10 6.10 -6.74 3.21
N GLU A 11 6.59 -6.54 1.99
CA GLU A 11 5.75 -6.49 0.78
C GLU A 11 4.97 -7.79 0.55
N LYS A 12 5.60 -8.94 0.83
CA LYS A 12 4.92 -10.22 0.70
C LYS A 12 3.82 -10.38 1.76
N GLU A 13 4.12 -10.00 3.00
CA GLU A 13 3.14 -10.04 4.10
C GLU A 13 1.98 -9.06 3.84
N GLY A 14 2.25 -7.87 3.32
CA GLY A 14 1.25 -6.88 2.88
C GLY A 14 0.36 -7.41 1.76
N SER A 15 0.96 -7.99 0.72
CA SER A 15 0.20 -8.60 -0.39
C SER A 15 -0.71 -9.74 0.08
N GLU A 16 -0.21 -10.62 0.96
CA GLU A 16 -1.01 -11.71 1.56
C GLU A 16 -2.14 -11.17 2.45
N PHE A 17 -1.85 -10.13 3.23
CA PHE A 17 -2.83 -9.45 4.09
C PHE A 17 -3.96 -8.85 3.26
N TYR A 18 -3.65 -8.05 2.23
CA TYR A 18 -4.66 -7.44 1.38
C TYR A 18 -5.43 -8.47 0.54
N SER A 19 -4.76 -9.51 0.05
CA SER A 19 -5.43 -10.63 -0.63
C SER A 19 -6.41 -11.37 0.28
N LYS A 20 -6.11 -11.46 1.58
CA LYS A 20 -7.02 -12.04 2.56
C LYS A 20 -8.17 -11.08 2.86
N ALA A 21 -7.87 -9.80 3.10
CA ALA A 21 -8.87 -8.76 3.35
C ALA A 21 -9.88 -8.65 2.20
N SER A 22 -9.44 -8.77 0.94
CA SER A 22 -10.34 -8.75 -0.22
C SER A 22 -11.28 -9.96 -0.28
N ARG A 23 -10.83 -11.13 0.19
CA ARG A 23 -11.64 -12.36 0.25
C ARG A 23 -12.66 -12.34 1.39
N GLU A 24 -12.32 -11.70 2.50
CA GLU A 24 -13.17 -11.59 3.69
C GLU A 24 -14.11 -10.38 3.62
N CYS A 25 -13.89 -9.46 2.68
CA CYS A 25 -14.75 -8.31 2.45
C CYS A 25 -15.98 -8.68 1.61
N ASN A 26 -17.18 -8.42 2.16
CA ASN A 26 -18.45 -8.63 1.46
C ASN A 26 -18.79 -7.51 0.48
N ASP A 27 -18.18 -6.34 0.64
CA ASP A 27 -18.43 -5.21 -0.22
C ASP A 27 -17.57 -5.25 -1.48
N THR A 28 -18.25 -5.13 -2.62
CA THR A 28 -17.62 -5.24 -3.94
C THR A 28 -16.63 -4.11 -4.25
N TRP A 29 -16.81 -2.94 -3.66
CA TRP A 29 -15.94 -1.79 -3.89
C TRP A 29 -14.68 -1.87 -3.03
N LEU A 30 -14.80 -2.11 -1.72
CA LEU A 30 -13.65 -2.33 -0.83
C LEU A 30 -12.82 -3.54 -1.24
N LYS A 31 -13.48 -4.62 -1.67
CA LYS A 31 -12.80 -5.78 -2.24
C LYS A 31 -11.86 -5.37 -3.38
N GLY A 32 -12.33 -4.53 -4.30
CA GLY A 32 -11.51 -4.01 -5.39
C GLY A 32 -10.31 -3.19 -4.92
N ILE A 33 -10.44 -2.45 -3.82
CA ILE A 33 -9.32 -1.70 -3.23
C ILE A 33 -8.29 -2.65 -2.64
N PHE A 34 -8.71 -3.64 -1.86
CA PHE A 34 -7.79 -4.62 -1.30
C PHE A 34 -7.13 -5.49 -2.38
N GLU A 35 -7.84 -5.82 -3.45
CA GLU A 35 -7.22 -6.49 -4.61
C GLU A 35 -6.18 -5.60 -5.30
N TYR A 36 -6.47 -4.30 -5.46
CA TYR A 36 -5.53 -3.33 -5.99
C TYR A 36 -4.26 -3.24 -5.13
N LEU A 37 -4.40 -3.02 -3.82
CA LEU A 37 -3.27 -2.92 -2.90
C LEU A 37 -2.44 -4.20 -2.92
N ALA A 38 -3.07 -5.38 -2.90
CA ALA A 38 -2.34 -6.65 -2.99
C ALA A 38 -1.47 -6.77 -4.25
N ILE A 39 -1.91 -6.17 -5.37
CA ILE A 39 -1.16 -6.12 -6.64
C ILE A 39 0.01 -5.14 -6.54
N GLU A 40 -0.18 -3.96 -5.94
CA GLU A 40 0.89 -2.97 -5.75
C GLU A 40 2.02 -3.52 -4.88
N GLU A 41 1.70 -4.11 -3.72
CA GLU A 41 2.70 -4.78 -2.86
C GLU A 41 3.48 -5.88 -3.60
N SER A 42 2.78 -6.64 -4.46
CA SER A 42 3.41 -7.65 -5.31
C SER A 42 4.36 -7.04 -6.36
N LYS A 43 4.12 -5.81 -6.83
CA LYS A 43 5.04 -5.07 -7.70
C LYS A 43 6.24 -4.56 -6.92
N HIS A 44 6.03 -3.97 -5.74
CA HIS A 44 7.11 -3.51 -4.87
C HIS A 44 8.05 -4.66 -4.47
N TYR A 45 7.51 -5.84 -4.14
CA TYR A 45 8.29 -7.05 -3.91
C TYR A 45 9.26 -7.35 -5.05
N LYS A 46 8.78 -7.26 -6.30
CA LYS A 46 9.61 -7.50 -7.49
C LYS A 46 10.70 -6.44 -7.61
N ILE A 47 10.38 -5.17 -7.39
CA ILE A 47 11.37 -4.09 -7.40
C ILE A 47 12.46 -4.36 -6.35
N PHE A 48 12.11 -4.71 -5.12
CA PHE A 48 13.11 -5.04 -4.09
C PHE A 48 13.91 -6.31 -4.40
N LYS A 49 13.27 -7.31 -5.02
CA LYS A 49 13.97 -8.49 -5.50
C LYS A 49 14.98 -8.14 -6.59
N ASP A 50 14.59 -7.30 -7.54
CA ASP A 50 15.45 -6.86 -8.64
C ASP A 50 16.57 -5.95 -8.11
N LEU A 51 16.32 -5.11 -7.11
CA LEU A 51 17.35 -4.31 -6.43
C LEU A 51 18.36 -5.21 -5.68
N LYS A 52 17.89 -6.30 -5.07
CA LYS A 52 18.74 -7.28 -4.39
C LYS A 52 19.59 -8.08 -5.39
N ASP A 53 18.99 -8.50 -6.50
CA ASP A 53 19.60 -9.38 -7.51
C ASP A 53 20.50 -8.56 -8.48
N ASN A 54 20.14 -7.32 -8.80
CA ASN A 54 20.88 -6.40 -9.69
C ASN A 54 21.72 -5.37 -8.90
N VAL A 55 22.79 -5.85 -8.26
CA VAL A 55 23.96 -4.98 -7.98
C VAL A 55 24.66 -4.55 -9.30
N ASN A 56 24.21 -5.04 -10.47
CA ASN A 56 24.46 -4.42 -11.78
C ASN A 56 23.23 -4.65 -12.69
N SER A 57 22.74 -3.57 -13.32
CA SER A 57 21.68 -3.47 -14.37
C SER A 57 20.21 -3.68 -13.96
N LEU A 58 19.52 -2.57 -13.63
CA LEU A 58 18.05 -2.50 -13.63
C LEU A 58 17.55 -2.07 -15.02
N ASP A 59 17.29 -3.03 -15.90
CA ASP A 59 16.52 -2.79 -17.12
C ASP A 59 15.05 -3.14 -16.90
N GLN A 60 14.20 -2.11 -17.03
CA GLN A 60 12.76 -2.15 -17.34
C GLN A 60 11.80 -2.66 -16.25
N VAL A 61 11.39 -1.74 -15.36
CA VAL A 61 10.10 -1.83 -14.66
C VAL A 61 9.13 -0.87 -15.33
N ASP A 62 8.13 -1.42 -16.02
CA ASP A 62 7.02 -0.66 -16.60
C ASP A 62 6.03 -0.28 -15.49
N LEU A 63 6.00 1.01 -15.15
CA LEU A 63 5.17 1.60 -14.10
C LEU A 63 3.76 2.02 -14.58
N ASN A 64 3.37 1.71 -15.83
CA ASN A 64 2.13 2.23 -16.41
C ASN A 64 0.94 1.28 -16.27
N SER A 65 0.53 0.92 -15.06
CA SER A 65 -0.72 0.15 -14.89
C SER A 65 -1.50 0.50 -13.63
N SER A 66 -2.10 1.70 -13.61
CA SER A 66 -3.15 2.03 -12.63
C SER A 66 -3.97 3.30 -12.90
N GLU A 67 -3.80 4.04 -14.01
CA GLU A 67 -4.59 5.26 -14.27
C GLU A 67 -6.11 5.03 -14.40
N GLU A 68 -6.54 3.87 -14.90
CA GLU A 68 -7.97 3.54 -15.00
C GLU A 68 -8.60 3.22 -13.62
N ILE A 69 -7.82 2.63 -12.70
CA ILE A 69 -8.28 2.32 -11.34
C ILE A 69 -8.29 3.59 -10.49
N ILE A 70 -7.26 4.43 -10.61
CA ILE A 70 -7.17 5.75 -9.94
C ILE A 70 -8.32 6.66 -10.39
N ASN A 71 -8.68 6.68 -11.68
CA ASN A 71 -9.82 7.46 -12.17
C ASN A 71 -11.19 6.91 -11.71
N ALA A 72 -11.32 5.59 -11.53
CA ALA A 72 -12.51 5.00 -10.91
C ALA A 72 -12.59 5.30 -9.40
N PHE A 73 -11.44 5.44 -8.75
CA PHE A 73 -11.27 5.71 -7.32
C PHE A 73 -11.70 7.13 -6.91
N GLU A 74 -11.36 8.16 -7.69
CA GLU A 74 -11.70 9.55 -7.33
C GLU A 74 -13.19 9.88 -7.45
N LYS A 75 -13.94 9.17 -8.31
CA LYS A 75 -15.27 9.61 -8.73
C LYS A 75 -16.41 9.34 -7.74
N ASN A 76 -16.23 8.47 -6.74
CA ASN A 76 -17.29 8.08 -5.78
C ASN A 76 -16.77 7.83 -4.35
N LYS A 77 -15.71 8.55 -3.96
CA LYS A 77 -14.92 8.27 -2.74
C LYS A 77 -15.70 8.40 -1.44
N LYS A 78 -16.63 9.34 -1.27
CA LYS A 78 -17.27 9.59 0.05
C LYS A 78 -18.50 8.75 0.33
N GLU A 79 -19.49 8.70 -0.57
CA GLU A 79 -20.75 8.00 -0.29
C GLU A 79 -20.57 6.49 -0.14
N ARG A 80 -19.73 5.86 -0.99
CA ARG A 80 -19.49 4.41 -0.93
C ARG A 80 -18.66 3.97 0.28
N ILE A 81 -17.69 4.77 0.71
CA ILE A 81 -16.92 4.47 1.92
C ILE A 81 -17.87 4.42 3.13
N ILE A 82 -18.77 5.39 3.29
CA ILE A 82 -19.65 5.50 4.46
C ILE A 82 -20.59 4.30 4.59
N GLU A 83 -21.19 3.82 3.51
CA GLU A 83 -22.06 2.63 3.50
C GLU A 83 -21.30 1.34 3.83
N CYS A 84 -20.00 1.31 3.54
CA CYS A 84 -19.19 0.12 3.68
C CYS A 84 -18.52 -0.03 5.05
N LEU A 85 -18.18 1.10 5.69
CA LEU A 85 -17.54 1.15 7.00
C LEU A 85 -18.44 0.71 8.16
N THR A 86 -19.73 0.44 7.91
CA THR A 86 -20.64 -0.06 8.95
C THR A 86 -20.44 -1.54 9.28
N ASP A 87 -19.80 -2.31 8.40
CA ASP A 87 -19.59 -3.76 8.57
C ASP A 87 -18.12 -4.16 8.81
N LEU A 88 -17.15 -3.25 8.60
CA LEU A 88 -15.73 -3.55 8.76
C LEU A 88 -15.18 -3.12 10.13
N GLN A 89 -14.36 -3.99 10.74
CA GLN A 89 -13.64 -3.70 11.98
C GLN A 89 -12.57 -2.64 11.72
N SER A 90 -12.62 -1.52 12.45
CA SER A 90 -11.63 -0.43 12.43
C SER A 90 -10.19 -0.92 12.56
N ASP A 91 -10.00 -2.06 13.24
CA ASP A 91 -8.71 -2.66 13.52
C ASP A 91 -7.95 -3.07 12.25
N VAL A 92 -8.66 -3.45 11.17
CA VAL A 92 -8.03 -3.83 9.89
C VAL A 92 -7.36 -2.62 9.23
N TYR A 93 -8.04 -1.48 9.20
CA TYR A 93 -7.50 -0.25 8.61
C TYR A 93 -6.37 0.34 9.46
N ILE A 94 -6.49 0.24 10.79
CA ILE A 94 -5.44 0.68 11.71
C ILE A 94 -4.18 -0.20 11.56
N ALA A 95 -4.36 -1.52 11.40
CA ALA A 95 -3.25 -2.43 11.13
C ALA A 95 -2.57 -2.10 9.80
N ALA A 96 -3.35 -1.96 8.72
CA ALA A 96 -2.84 -1.56 7.41
C ALA A 96 -2.05 -0.25 7.48
N ALA A 97 -2.61 0.81 8.07
CA ALA A 97 -1.92 2.09 8.21
C ALA A 97 -0.59 2.00 9.00
N LYS A 98 -0.48 1.09 9.96
CA LYS A 98 0.77 0.86 10.71
C LYS A 98 1.81 0.15 9.86
N ASP A 99 1.37 -0.85 9.09
CA ASP A 99 2.25 -1.60 8.20
C ASP A 99 2.80 -0.67 7.10
N GLU A 100 1.94 0.15 6.47
CA GLU A 100 2.34 1.17 5.50
C GLU A 100 3.38 2.15 6.07
N GLN A 101 3.13 2.67 7.28
CA GLN A 101 4.08 3.58 7.94
C GLN A 101 5.42 2.89 8.22
N ALA A 102 5.41 1.61 8.62
CA ALA A 102 6.63 0.85 8.87
C ALA A 102 7.44 0.62 7.57
N SER A 103 6.76 0.36 6.45
CA SER A 103 7.38 0.27 5.12
C SER A 103 8.06 1.58 4.74
N ILE A 104 7.34 2.72 4.87
CA ILE A 104 7.88 4.06 4.58
C ILE A 104 9.14 4.34 5.41
N ASP A 105 9.09 4.11 6.72
CA ASP A 105 10.21 4.38 7.63
C ASP A 105 11.45 3.55 7.25
N LEU A 106 11.23 2.29 6.86
CA LEU A 106 12.30 1.40 6.40
C LEU A 106 12.91 1.91 5.08
N TYR A 107 12.09 2.29 4.12
CA TYR A 107 12.52 2.70 2.78
C TYR A 107 13.19 4.07 2.80
N GLU A 108 12.73 5.01 3.62
CA GLU A 108 13.43 6.28 3.86
C GLU A 108 14.80 6.03 4.53
N GLY A 109 14.88 5.05 5.43
CA GLY A 109 16.14 4.59 6.01
C GLY A 109 17.12 4.01 4.98
N LEU A 110 16.61 3.28 3.99
CA LEU A 110 17.38 2.76 2.86
C LEU A 110 17.84 3.87 1.92
N LEU A 111 16.94 4.79 1.57
CA LEU A 111 17.19 5.91 0.66
C LEU A 111 18.36 6.77 1.17
N ASN A 112 18.40 7.04 2.47
CA ASN A 112 19.46 7.80 3.12
C ASN A 112 20.82 7.09 3.15
N LYS A 113 20.84 5.76 3.06
CA LYS A 113 22.07 4.94 3.10
C LYS A 113 22.56 4.57 1.71
N SER A 114 21.67 4.59 0.71
CA SER A 114 22.03 4.26 -0.67
C SER A 114 22.94 5.32 -1.28
N GLN A 115 23.95 4.87 -2.03
CA GLN A 115 24.80 5.71 -2.86
C GLN A 115 24.53 5.52 -4.36
N ASN A 116 23.65 4.59 -4.72
CA ASN A 116 23.29 4.29 -6.10
C ASN A 116 22.06 5.12 -6.51
N GLU A 117 22.20 5.93 -7.55
CA GLU A 117 21.11 6.79 -8.04
C GLU A 117 19.91 6.01 -8.58
N GLU A 118 20.13 4.82 -9.16
CA GLU A 118 19.03 3.95 -9.62
C GLU A 118 18.21 3.41 -8.45
N GLU A 119 18.90 2.96 -7.41
CA GLU A 119 18.27 2.48 -6.17
C GLU A 119 17.51 3.62 -5.48
N LYS A 120 18.11 4.80 -5.36
CA LYS A 120 17.43 5.97 -4.78
C LYS A 120 16.18 6.35 -5.55
N LYS A 121 16.22 6.26 -6.87
CA LYS A 121 15.05 6.54 -7.72
C LYS A 121 13.94 5.51 -7.48
N ALA A 122 14.28 4.22 -7.46
CA ALA A 122 13.31 3.16 -7.18
C ALA A 122 12.69 3.31 -5.78
N LEU A 123 13.52 3.53 -4.76
CA LEU A 123 13.07 3.74 -3.37
C LEU A 123 12.17 4.97 -3.25
N SER A 124 12.55 6.09 -3.88
CA SER A 124 11.73 7.32 -3.85
C SER A 124 10.34 7.09 -4.45
N LEU A 125 10.24 6.32 -5.54
CA LEU A 125 8.96 6.02 -6.17
C LEU A 125 8.08 5.17 -5.25
N ILE A 126 8.62 4.10 -4.67
CA ILE A 126 7.88 3.23 -3.73
C ILE A 126 7.44 4.04 -2.51
N ILE A 127 8.31 4.84 -1.91
CA ILE A 127 7.98 5.68 -0.73
C ILE A 127 6.79 6.60 -1.03
N GLU A 128 6.75 7.22 -2.21
CA GLU A 128 5.64 8.10 -2.59
C GLU A 128 4.34 7.33 -2.87
N GLU A 129 4.42 6.06 -3.30
CA GLU A 129 3.27 5.16 -3.42
C GLU A 129 2.75 4.74 -2.03
N GLU A 130 3.61 4.28 -1.12
CA GLU A 130 3.19 3.91 0.25
C GLU A 130 2.61 5.09 1.03
N LYS A 131 3.13 6.31 0.81
CA LYS A 131 2.54 7.53 1.41
C LYS A 131 1.10 7.76 0.94
N LYS A 132 0.77 7.39 -0.30
CA LYS A 132 -0.61 7.47 -0.79
C LYS A 132 -1.48 6.39 -0.14
N HIS A 133 -0.98 5.16 0.00
CA HIS A 133 -1.68 4.08 0.71
C HIS A 133 -1.97 4.46 2.17
N LEU A 134 -0.97 4.96 2.88
CA LEU A 134 -1.10 5.44 4.25
C LEU A 134 -2.12 6.57 4.39
N ASN A 135 -2.08 7.57 3.50
CA ASN A 135 -3.05 8.66 3.52
C ASN A 135 -4.47 8.16 3.26
N PHE A 136 -4.65 7.21 2.35
CA PHE A 136 -5.94 6.56 2.14
C PHE A 136 -6.47 5.93 3.44
N PHE A 137 -5.67 5.11 4.12
CA PHE A 137 -6.11 4.50 5.38
C PHE A 137 -6.40 5.50 6.47
N ARG A 138 -5.60 6.58 6.59
CA ARG A 138 -5.86 7.67 7.54
C ARG A 138 -7.19 8.35 7.29
N GLU A 139 -7.49 8.69 6.03
CA GLU A 139 -8.78 9.30 5.68
C GLU A 139 -9.96 8.37 5.99
N VAL A 140 -9.81 7.07 5.74
CA VAL A 140 -10.82 6.05 6.07
C VAL A 140 -11.04 5.99 7.58
N ILE A 141 -9.98 5.91 8.38
CA ILE A 141 -10.04 5.87 9.85
C ILE A 141 -10.71 7.14 10.39
N GLU A 142 -10.30 8.33 9.93
CA GLU A 142 -10.91 9.59 10.35
C GLU A 142 -12.40 9.65 10.04
N LEU A 143 -12.82 9.11 8.90
CA LEU A 143 -14.23 9.06 8.53
C LEU A 143 -15.01 8.09 9.41
N MET A 144 -14.44 6.93 9.76
CA MET A 144 -15.04 5.98 10.71
C MET A 144 -15.28 6.63 12.08
N GLU A 145 -14.27 7.30 12.63
CA GLU A 145 -14.36 7.97 13.93
C GLU A 145 -15.49 9.00 13.94
N LYS A 146 -15.57 9.83 12.89
CA LYS A 146 -16.64 10.84 12.73
C LYS A 146 -18.04 10.20 12.64
N ILE A 147 -18.19 9.08 11.92
CA ILE A 147 -19.47 8.37 11.83
C ILE A 147 -19.88 7.79 13.19
N GLN A 148 -18.93 7.25 13.95
CA GLN A 148 -19.20 6.70 15.29
C GLN A 148 -19.59 7.78 16.30
N GLU A 149 -18.95 8.96 16.25
CA GLU A 149 -19.29 10.10 17.10
C GLU A 149 -20.69 10.65 16.82
N GLN A 150 -21.12 10.68 15.56
CA GLN A 150 -22.47 11.15 15.18
C GLN A 150 -23.59 10.18 15.56
N ARG A 151 -23.26 8.92 15.91
CA ARG A 151 -24.22 7.89 16.34
C ARG A 151 -24.36 7.79 17.86
N LYS A 152 -23.56 8.55 18.64
CA LYS A 152 -23.69 8.70 20.09
C LYS A 152 -24.61 9.86 20.45
#